data_AF-A0A1L8RIE9-F1
#
_entry.id   AF-A0A1L8RIE9-F1
#
_cell.length_a   1.000
_cell.length_b   1.000
_cell.length_c   1.000
_cell.angle_alpha   90.00
_cell.angle_beta   90.00
_cell.angle_gamma   90.00
#
_symmetry.space_group_name_H-M   'P 1'
#
loop_
_entity.id
_entity.type
_entity.pdbx_description
1 polymer ?
#
loop_
_entity_poly.entity_id
_entity_poly.type
_entity_poly.pdbx_seq_one_letter_code
_entity_poly.pdbx_strand_id
1 'polypeptide(L)'
;MTLALKEYDKRVEQLPEDYQTAWKTIQARIWKYSDFTGRNLMPILAGILGLLEESAAEELPIEAVIGENIDAFTADIASAEDASDYRDRLRKQLNQTVTRKLKGVL
;
A
#
# COMPACT_ATOMS: atom_id res chain seq x y z
N MET A 1 -9.99 15.79 -6.32
CA MET A 1 -9.39 14.51 -6.78
C MET A 1 -8.42 14.80 -7.91
N THR A 2 -7.14 14.48 -7.77
CA THR A 2 -6.16 14.64 -8.86
C THR A 2 -6.43 13.61 -9.97
N LEU A 3 -5.99 13.89 -11.21
CA LEU A 3 -6.09 12.92 -12.31
C LEU A 3 -5.40 11.60 -11.98
N ALA A 4 -4.26 11.66 -11.30
CA ALA A 4 -3.50 10.50 -10.86
C ALA A 4 -4.28 9.59 -9.90
N LEU A 5 -5.01 10.15 -8.93
CA LEU A 5 -5.78 9.31 -7.99
C LEU A 5 -6.88 8.52 -8.71
N LYS A 6 -7.53 9.13 -9.71
CA LYS A 6 -8.52 8.43 -10.55
C LYS A 6 -7.91 7.30 -11.36
N GLU A 7 -6.66 7.44 -11.79
CA GLU A 7 -5.93 6.39 -12.49
C GLU A 7 -5.58 5.24 -11.56
N TYR A 8 -5.19 5.55 -10.31
CA TYR A 8 -4.93 4.54 -9.30
C TYR A 8 -6.20 3.75 -8.97
N ASP A 9 -7.33 4.43 -8.78
CA ASP A 9 -8.61 3.77 -8.50
C ASP A 9 -8.98 2.78 -9.62
N LYS A 10 -8.81 3.16 -10.90
CA LYS A 10 -9.06 2.26 -12.05
C LYS A 10 -8.16 1.02 -12.07
N ARG A 11 -6.91 1.14 -11.63
CA ARG A 11 -5.99 0.01 -11.54
C ARG A 11 -6.39 -0.92 -10.39
N VAL A 12 -6.76 -0.35 -9.25
CA VAL A 12 -7.24 -1.09 -8.09
C VAL A 12 -8.55 -1.84 -8.38
N GLU A 13 -9.45 -1.28 -9.19
CA GLU A 13 -10.68 -1.96 -9.63
C GLU A 13 -10.43 -3.31 -10.35
N GLN A 14 -9.21 -3.55 -10.85
CA GLN A 14 -8.81 -4.81 -11.48
C GLN A 14 -8.30 -5.85 -10.47
N LEU A 15 -8.06 -5.45 -9.23
CA LEU A 15 -7.56 -6.32 -8.16
C LEU A 15 -8.71 -7.05 -7.44
N PRO A 16 -8.41 -8.12 -6.68
CA PRO A 16 -9.39 -8.78 -5.82
C PRO A 16 -10.12 -7.83 -4.84
N GLU A 17 -11.34 -8.18 -4.43
CA GLU A 17 -12.24 -7.29 -3.67
C GLU A 17 -11.67 -6.84 -2.30
N ASP A 18 -10.92 -7.73 -1.65
CA ASP A 18 -10.20 -7.49 -0.42
C ASP A 18 -9.10 -6.42 -0.60
N TYR A 19 -8.35 -6.47 -1.71
CA TYR A 19 -7.38 -5.43 -2.10
C TYR A 19 -8.06 -4.08 -2.36
N GLN A 20 -9.22 -4.08 -3.03
CA GLN A 20 -10.00 -2.86 -3.27
C GLN A 20 -10.48 -2.23 -1.96
N THR A 21 -10.94 -3.06 -1.02
CA THR A 21 -11.42 -2.62 0.29
C THR A 21 -10.28 -2.04 1.13
N ALA A 22 -9.13 -2.70 1.11
CA ALA A 22 -7.91 -2.20 1.73
C ALA A 22 -7.49 -0.83 1.16
N TRP A 23 -7.48 -0.69 -0.16
CA TRP A 23 -7.12 0.58 -0.82
C TRP A 23 -8.02 1.75 -0.40
N LYS A 24 -9.35 1.56 -0.40
CA LYS A 24 -10.31 2.58 0.06
C LYS A 24 -10.05 2.97 1.51
N THR A 25 -9.74 1.98 2.35
CA THR A 25 -9.47 2.19 3.77
C THR A 25 -8.16 2.95 3.98
N ILE A 26 -7.09 2.63 3.23
CA ILE A 26 -5.83 3.38 3.22
C ILE A 26 -6.07 4.82 2.78
N GLN A 27 -6.77 5.04 1.67
CA GLN A 27 -7.09 6.38 1.20
C GLN A 27 -7.83 7.19 2.26
N ALA A 28 -8.82 6.61 2.95
CA ALA A 28 -9.56 7.32 4.00
C ALA A 28 -8.67 7.71 5.19
N ARG A 29 -7.65 6.90 5.51
CA ARG A 29 -6.81 7.04 6.71
C ARG A 29 -5.55 7.87 6.48
N ILE A 30 -4.98 7.83 5.28
CA ILE A 30 -3.66 8.40 5.00
C ILE A 30 -3.65 9.93 4.97
N TRP A 31 -4.79 10.57 4.69
CA TRP A 31 -4.89 12.04 4.61
C TRP A 31 -4.52 12.77 5.91
N LYS A 32 -4.58 12.11 7.07
CA LYS A 32 -4.11 12.71 8.34
C LYS A 32 -2.59 12.95 8.39
N TYR A 33 -1.84 12.34 7.48
CA TYR A 33 -0.39 12.52 7.29
C TYR A 33 -0.05 13.44 6.11
N SER A 34 -1.06 14.10 5.52
CA SER A 34 -0.88 15.09 4.47
C SER A 34 -0.06 16.27 4.98
N ASP A 35 0.89 16.74 4.17
CA ASP A 35 1.42 18.09 4.34
C ASP A 35 0.34 19.14 3.94
N PHE A 36 0.67 20.42 4.02
CA PHE A 36 -0.26 21.52 3.65
C PHE A 36 -0.79 21.44 2.21
N THR A 37 -0.14 20.68 1.32
CA THR A 37 -0.50 20.52 -0.09
C THR A 37 -1.07 19.14 -0.42
N GLY A 38 -0.85 18.14 0.43
CA GLY A 38 -1.13 16.72 0.20
C GLY A 38 -0.31 16.07 -0.89
N ARG A 39 0.68 16.77 -1.44
CA ARG A 39 1.53 16.24 -2.53
C ARG A 39 2.53 15.21 -2.03
N ASN A 40 2.91 15.27 -0.75
CA ASN A 40 3.75 14.25 -0.12
C ASN A 40 3.11 12.85 -0.17
N LEU A 41 1.78 12.75 -0.17
CA LEU A 41 1.07 11.48 -0.18
C LEU A 41 1.00 10.83 -1.56
N MET A 42 1.05 11.60 -2.65
CA MET A 42 0.95 11.07 -4.02
C MET A 42 2.01 10.00 -4.34
N PRO A 43 3.32 10.20 -4.07
CA PRO A 43 4.33 9.18 -4.31
C PRO A 43 4.21 7.98 -3.35
N ILE A 44 3.65 8.17 -2.15
CA ILE A 44 3.38 7.09 -1.19
C ILE A 44 2.22 6.21 -1.68
N LEU A 45 1.11 6.82 -2.08
CA LEU A 45 -0.04 6.14 -2.68
C LEU A 45 0.35 5.36 -3.94
N ALA A 46 1.23 5.93 -4.77
CA ALA A 46 1.78 5.23 -5.93
C ALA A 46 2.58 3.97 -5.52
N GLY A 47 3.37 4.07 -4.45
CA GLY A 47 4.14 2.94 -3.92
C GLY A 47 3.24 1.86 -3.32
N ILE A 48 2.23 2.25 -2.55
CA ILE A 48 1.24 1.32 -1.99
C ILE A 48 0.49 0.59 -3.11
N LEU A 49 0.09 1.32 -4.17
CA LEU A 49 -0.54 0.70 -5.34
C LEU A 49 0.37 -0.37 -5.96
N GLY A 50 1.65 -0.06 -6.17
CA GLY A 50 2.61 -1.04 -6.71
C GLY A 50 2.75 -2.27 -5.81
N LEU A 51 2.82 -2.09 -4.49
CA LEU A 51 2.84 -3.21 -3.53
C LEU A 51 1.58 -4.09 -3.67
N LEU A 52 0.41 -3.49 -3.80
CA LEU A 52 -0.86 -4.21 -3.95
C LEU A 52 -0.92 -4.99 -5.25
N GLU A 53 -0.52 -4.39 -6.37
CA GLU A 53 -0.50 -5.04 -7.68
C GLU A 53 0.49 -6.21 -7.72
N GLU A 54 1.71 -6.01 -7.22
CA GLU A 54 2.74 -7.06 -7.16
C GLU A 54 2.28 -8.20 -6.24
N SER A 55 1.64 -7.88 -5.11
CA SER A 55 1.16 -8.91 -4.19
C SER A 55 -0.05 -9.67 -4.73
N ALA A 56 -0.96 -8.99 -5.43
CA ALA A 56 -2.08 -9.64 -6.09
C ALA A 56 -1.63 -10.54 -7.25
N ALA A 57 -0.59 -10.14 -7.99
CA ALA A 57 0.02 -10.99 -9.03
C ALA A 57 0.66 -12.26 -8.44
N GLU A 58 1.15 -12.17 -7.19
CA GLU A 58 1.61 -13.30 -6.39
C GLU A 58 0.48 -14.02 -5.64
N GLU A 59 -0.79 -13.71 -5.89
CA GLU A 59 -1.95 -14.34 -5.23
C GLU A 59 -1.85 -14.35 -3.69
N LEU A 60 -1.23 -13.31 -3.12
CA LEU A 60 -1.04 -13.20 -1.68
C LEU A 60 -2.34 -12.75 -1.00
N PRO A 61 -2.68 -13.27 0.20
CA PRO A 61 -3.80 -12.75 0.97
C PRO A 61 -3.49 -11.33 1.46
N ILE A 62 -4.48 -10.43 1.42
CA ILE A 62 -4.29 -9.02 1.75
C ILE A 62 -3.79 -8.81 3.19
N GLU A 63 -4.19 -9.67 4.12
CA GLU A 63 -3.78 -9.64 5.52
C GLU A 63 -2.29 -9.94 5.67
N ALA A 64 -1.73 -10.75 4.77
CA ALA A 64 -0.29 -10.97 4.75
C ALA A 64 0.46 -9.76 4.19
N VAL A 65 -0.14 -9.01 3.26
CA VAL A 65 0.48 -7.84 2.62
C VAL A 65 0.46 -6.62 3.54
N ILE A 66 -0.70 -6.30 4.13
CA ILE A 66 -0.90 -5.11 4.95
C ILE A 66 -0.65 -5.39 6.44
N GLY A 67 -0.75 -6.66 6.85
CA GLY A 67 -0.83 -7.04 8.24
C GLY A 67 -2.25 -6.93 8.79
N GLU A 68 -2.44 -7.38 10.03
CA GLU A 68 -3.74 -7.39 10.70
C GLU A 68 -4.28 -5.98 11.03
N ASN A 69 -3.41 -4.96 11.00
CA ASN A 69 -3.76 -3.60 11.37
C ASN A 69 -3.37 -2.59 10.28
N ILE A 70 -4.36 -2.23 9.45
CA ILE A 70 -4.20 -1.27 8.38
C ILE A 70 -3.92 0.16 8.87
N ASP A 71 -4.30 0.54 10.11
CA ASP A 71 -3.87 1.82 10.69
C ASP A 71 -2.37 1.82 10.97
N ALA A 72 -1.85 0.73 11.56
CA ALA A 72 -0.44 0.60 11.86
C ALA A 72 0.40 0.61 10.57
N PHE A 73 -0.04 -0.12 9.54
CA PHE A 73 0.57 -0.09 8.20
C PHE A 73 0.58 1.32 7.59
N THR A 74 -0.58 1.99 7.60
CA THR A 74 -0.70 3.34 7.02
C THR A 74 0.17 4.34 7.79
N ALA A 75 0.21 4.24 9.12
CA ALA A 75 1.04 5.09 9.97
C ALA A 75 2.53 4.89 9.71
N ASP A 76 2.97 3.63 9.65
CA ASP A 76 4.37 3.29 9.38
C ASP A 76 4.84 3.93 8.08
N ILE A 77 4.17 3.64 6.96
CA ILE A 77 4.60 4.15 5.65
C ILE A 77 4.48 5.68 5.55
N ALA A 78 3.41 6.26 6.10
CA ALA A 78 3.19 7.71 6.00
C ALA A 78 4.09 8.53 6.94
N SER A 79 4.73 7.88 7.92
CA SER A 79 5.73 8.48 8.82
C SER A 79 7.15 8.50 8.25
N ALA A 80 7.34 8.05 7.01
CA ALA A 80 8.64 8.05 6.37
C ALA A 80 9.23 9.46 6.24
N GLU A 81 10.52 9.58 6.53
CA GLU A 81 11.21 10.89 6.56
C GLU A 81 11.49 11.41 5.15
N ASP A 82 11.68 10.51 4.18
CA ASP A 82 11.96 10.85 2.80
C ASP A 82 11.47 9.78 1.81
N ALA A 83 11.80 9.99 0.53
CA ALA A 83 11.36 9.10 -0.54
C ALA A 83 12.07 7.74 -0.57
N SER A 84 13.32 7.65 -0.10
CA SER A 84 14.03 6.39 0.06
C SER A 84 13.39 5.55 1.16
N ASP A 85 13.06 6.18 2.28
CA ASP A 85 12.54 5.52 3.46
C ASP A 85 11.21 4.79 3.16
N TYR A 86 10.19 5.48 2.63
CA TYR A 86 8.91 4.81 2.34
C TYR A 86 9.06 3.69 1.30
N ARG A 87 9.94 3.87 0.30
CA ARG A 87 10.18 2.84 -0.74
C ARG A 87 10.84 1.60 -0.16
N ASP A 88 11.80 1.79 0.74
CA ASP A 88 12.51 0.68 1.36
C ASP A 88 11.61 -0.08 2.33
N ARG A 89 10.72 0.61 3.06
CA ARG A 89 9.67 -0.03 3.86
C ARG A 89 8.74 -0.88 3.01
N LEU A 90 8.24 -0.35 1.89
CA LEU A 90 7.37 -1.09 0.97
C LEU A 90 8.07 -2.32 0.36
N ARG A 91 9.32 -2.19 -0.08
CA ARG A 91 10.12 -3.32 -0.58
C ARG A 91 10.32 -4.38 0.49
N LYS A 92 10.63 -3.96 1.72
CA LYS A 92 10.80 -4.87 2.84
C LYS A 92 9.50 -5.63 3.14
N GLN A 93 8.36 -4.94 3.12
CA GLN A 93 7.05 -5.55 3.32
C GLN A 93 6.78 -6.65 2.27
N LEU A 94 6.95 -6.33 0.99
CA LEU A 94 6.77 -7.30 -0.09
C LEU A 94 7.69 -8.52 0.07
N ASN A 95 8.99 -8.27 0.26
CA ASN A 95 9.99 -9.33 0.40
C ASN A 95 9.67 -10.25 1.59
N GLN A 96 9.23 -9.70 2.72
CA GLN A 96 8.82 -10.48 3.88
C GLN A 96 7.61 -11.37 3.58
N THR A 97 6.61 -10.83 2.88
CA THR A 97 5.40 -11.59 2.53
C THR A 97 5.70 -12.69 1.51
N VAL A 98 6.43 -12.39 0.44
CA VAL A 98 6.87 -13.40 -0.54
C VAL A 98 7.74 -14.46 0.13
N THR A 99 8.67 -14.08 1.02
CA THR A 99 9.49 -15.05 1.75
C THR A 99 8.64 -15.98 2.62
N ARG A 100 7.59 -15.48 3.27
CA ARG A 100 6.66 -16.31 4.04
C ARG A 100 5.91 -17.29 3.13
N LYS A 101 5.47 -16.86 1.95
CA LYS A 101 4.84 -17.73 0.93
C LYS A 101 5.77 -18.87 0.55
N LEU A 102 7.01 -18.56 0.20
CA LEU A 102 8.01 -19.53 -0.24
C LEU A 102 8.40 -20.52 0.88
N LYS A 103 8.28 -20.12 2.14
CA LYS A 103 8.49 -21.00 3.31
C LYS A 103 7.25 -21.81 3.68
N GLY A 104 6.10 -21.60 3.03
CA GLY A 104 4.84 -22.28 3.35
C GLY A 104 4.27 -21.90 4.72
N VAL A 105 4.54 -20.67 5.19
CA VAL A 105 4.08 -20.16 6.51
C VAL A 105 3.07 -19.02 6.37
N LEU A 106 2.44 -18.91 5.19
CA LEU A 106 1.28 -18.06 4.95
C LEU A 106 -0.02 -18.84 5.14
#